data_AF-A0A7S3HF93-F1
#
_entry.id   AF-A0A7S3HF93-F1
#
_cell.length_a   1.000
_cell.length_b   1.000
_cell.length_c   1.000
_cell.angle_alpha   90.00
_cell.angle_beta   90.00
_cell.angle_gamma   90.00
#
_symmetry.space_group_name_H-M   'P 1'
#
loop_
_entity.id
_entity.type
_entity.pdbx_description
1 polymer ?
#
loop_
_entity_poly.entity_id
_entity_poly.type
_entity_poly.pdbx_seq_one_letter_code
_entity_poly.pdbx_strand_id
1 'polypeptide(L)'
;MTYLWIGAIVVTPAIIFGLIVLKSKVEYPEKSLFYCFLNSCMIPLRLLRLGPFRHGKVSLDKAMKYAMRKTKLTDFGDMTFAESYSFITNTPSHQALKLTNLGHIMFRLELNMSMCRRLRFQQFLKDCPEVLNIRVPTPVFVMGLPRTGTTFLHRLLSLDPQVRAPLLWELLSPVPGHTGAPNATVFADDRLKRNKFVRKLIQDRESMGDRAMEHIHEIGADLPEECLMVLSDEIPTHLSFLYSDYVHHDVFFSKIDFERVKNAYLYYKKVLQLLSYQVGEAE
;
A
#
# COMPACT_ATOMS: atom_id res chain seq x y z
N MET A 1 -53.51 -3.01 14.91
CA MET A 1 -52.58 -4.08 14.45
C MET A 1 -51.41 -3.56 13.61
N THR A 2 -51.50 -2.45 12.89
CA THR A 2 -50.43 -1.93 12.00
C THR A 2 -49.16 -1.44 12.71
N TYR A 3 -49.26 -0.84 13.91
CA TYR A 3 -48.10 -0.31 14.64
C TYR A 3 -47.15 -1.38 15.23
N LEU A 4 -47.67 -2.57 15.57
CA LEU A 4 -46.88 -3.69 16.09
C LEU A 4 -45.93 -4.28 15.03
N TRP A 5 -46.34 -4.29 13.77
CA TRP A 5 -45.52 -4.77 12.65
C TRP A 5 -44.41 -3.79 12.26
N ILE A 6 -44.66 -2.48 12.34
CA ILE A 6 -43.65 -1.44 12.08
C ILE A 6 -42.52 -1.52 13.12
N GLY A 7 -42.86 -1.76 14.40
CA GLY A 7 -41.88 -1.98 15.47
C GLY A 7 -40.99 -3.20 15.22
N ALA A 8 -41.58 -4.35 14.88
CA ALA A 8 -40.81 -5.58 14.68
C ALA A 8 -39.95 -5.58 13.41
N ILE A 9 -40.41 -4.95 12.32
CA ILE A 9 -39.74 -5.00 11.01
C ILE A 9 -38.65 -3.92 10.86
N VAL A 10 -38.80 -2.76 11.51
CA VAL A 10 -37.87 -1.63 11.31
C VAL A 10 -37.08 -1.27 12.56
N VAL A 11 -37.72 -1.28 13.73
CA VAL A 11 -37.06 -0.83 14.97
C VAL A 11 -36.06 -1.88 15.45
N THR A 12 -36.39 -3.17 15.41
CA THR A 12 -35.49 -4.25 15.83
C THR A 12 -34.19 -4.29 14.99
N PRO A 13 -34.22 -4.27 13.64
CA PRO A 13 -32.99 -4.24 12.85
C PRO A 13 -32.16 -2.97 13.05
N ALA A 14 -32.80 -1.82 13.23
CA ALA A 14 -32.10 -0.56 13.51
C ALA A 14 -31.38 -0.59 14.86
N ILE A 15 -32.02 -1.13 15.92
CA ILE A 15 -31.39 -1.34 17.23
C ILE A 15 -30.22 -2.32 17.11
N ILE A 16 -30.41 -3.47 16.45
CA ILE A 16 -29.34 -4.45 16.25
C ILE A 16 -28.16 -3.82 15.52
N PHE A 17 -28.42 -3.06 14.44
CA PHE A 17 -27.37 -2.36 13.71
C PHE A 17 -26.64 -1.34 14.60
N GLY A 18 -27.37 -0.55 15.39
CA GLY A 18 -26.79 0.37 16.37
C GLY A 18 -25.89 -0.35 17.38
N LEU A 19 -26.33 -1.48 17.92
CA LEU A 19 -25.52 -2.32 18.81
C LEU A 19 -24.27 -2.87 18.14
N ILE A 20 -24.33 -3.26 16.85
CA ILE A 20 -23.17 -3.71 16.08
C ILE A 20 -22.16 -2.58 15.92
N VAL A 21 -22.62 -1.37 15.58
CA VAL A 21 -21.75 -0.18 15.44
C VAL A 21 -21.08 0.15 16.76
N LEU A 22 -21.84 0.17 17.87
CA LEU A 22 -21.30 0.42 19.20
C LEU A 22 -20.31 -0.65 19.64
N LYS A 23 -20.61 -1.93 19.40
CA LYS A 23 -19.67 -3.03 19.65
C LYS A 23 -18.38 -2.84 18.85
N SER A 24 -18.47 -2.51 17.56
CA SER A 24 -17.29 -2.20 16.75
C SER A 24 -16.51 -1.01 17.31
N LYS A 25 -17.18 0.01 17.86
CA LYS A 25 -16.49 1.16 18.47
C LYS A 25 -15.78 0.80 19.77
N VAL A 26 -16.35 -0.11 20.57
CA VAL A 26 -15.72 -0.65 21.79
C VAL A 26 -14.50 -1.51 21.44
N GLU A 27 -14.59 -2.34 20.40
CA GLU A 27 -13.47 -3.18 19.94
C GLU A 27 -12.32 -2.37 19.31
N TYR A 28 -12.64 -1.25 18.64
CA TYR A 28 -11.66 -0.39 17.94
C TYR A 28 -11.76 1.07 18.44
N PRO A 29 -11.30 1.36 19.67
CA PRO A 29 -11.43 2.68 20.29
C PRO A 29 -10.67 3.79 19.55
N GLU A 30 -9.68 3.45 18.74
CA GLU A 30 -8.93 4.39 17.89
C GLU A 30 -9.67 4.80 16.61
N LYS A 31 -10.69 4.05 16.19
CA LYS A 31 -11.47 4.36 14.97
C LYS A 31 -12.62 5.30 15.28
N SER A 32 -12.95 6.20 14.35
CA SER A 32 -14.10 7.09 14.53
C SER A 32 -15.44 6.33 14.54
N LEU A 33 -16.47 6.90 15.16
CA LEU A 33 -17.82 6.31 15.11
C LEU A 33 -18.33 6.17 13.67
N PHE A 34 -17.99 7.15 12.82
CA PHE A 34 -18.32 7.11 11.39
C PHE A 34 -17.65 5.95 10.66
N TYR A 35 -16.37 5.67 10.95
CA TYR A 35 -15.68 4.49 10.42
C TYR A 35 -16.38 3.19 10.86
N CYS A 36 -16.71 3.06 12.15
CA CYS A 36 -17.41 1.89 12.68
C CYS A 36 -18.79 1.70 12.02
N PHE A 37 -19.52 2.81 11.79
CA PHE A 37 -20.78 2.83 11.06
C PHE A 37 -20.59 2.32 9.62
N LEU A 38 -19.69 2.95 8.85
CA LEU A 38 -19.43 2.59 7.46
C LEU A 38 -18.99 1.13 7.32
N ASN A 39 -18.07 0.70 8.19
CA ASN A 39 -17.61 -0.68 8.26
C ASN A 39 -18.78 -1.65 8.52
N SER A 40 -19.71 -1.28 9.40
CA SER A 40 -20.90 -2.11 9.71
C SER A 40 -21.90 -2.15 8.55
N CYS A 41 -22.08 -1.05 7.80
CA CYS A 41 -22.90 -1.04 6.58
C CYS A 41 -22.42 -2.04 5.53
N MET A 42 -21.14 -2.42 5.55
CA MET A 42 -20.57 -3.39 4.61
C MET A 42 -20.81 -4.86 5.01
N ILE A 43 -21.36 -5.14 6.20
CA ILE A 43 -21.59 -6.52 6.67
C ILE A 43 -22.48 -7.31 5.71
N PRO A 44 -23.66 -6.81 5.27
CA PRO A 44 -24.50 -7.54 4.33
C PRO A 44 -23.79 -7.81 2.99
N LEU A 45 -23.02 -6.82 2.50
CA LEU A 45 -22.23 -6.97 1.27
C LEU A 45 -21.17 -8.07 1.41
N ARG A 46 -20.52 -8.18 2.57
CA ARG A 46 -19.52 -9.24 2.82
C ARG A 46 -20.16 -10.62 2.95
N LEU A 47 -21.29 -10.72 3.65
CA LEU A 47 -22.04 -11.97 3.82
C LEU A 47 -22.55 -12.50 2.47
N LEU A 48 -23.11 -11.62 1.64
CA LEU A 48 -23.65 -11.95 0.33
C LEU A 48 -22.59 -11.99 -0.78
N ARG A 49 -21.31 -11.73 -0.45
CA ARG A 49 -20.19 -11.64 -1.42
C ARG A 49 -20.49 -10.70 -2.59
N LEU A 50 -21.03 -9.51 -2.30
CA LEU A 50 -21.34 -8.48 -3.28
C LEU A 50 -20.22 -7.42 -3.37
N GLY A 51 -20.16 -6.74 -4.51
CA GLY A 51 -19.24 -5.63 -4.76
C GLY A 51 -17.78 -5.97 -4.42
N PRO A 52 -17.15 -5.25 -3.48
CA PRO A 52 -15.76 -5.48 -3.11
C PRO A 52 -15.52 -6.80 -2.35
N PHE A 53 -16.54 -7.61 -2.07
CA PHE A 53 -16.36 -8.93 -1.44
C PHE A 53 -16.57 -10.10 -2.41
N ARG A 54 -16.92 -9.85 -3.68
CA ARG A 54 -17.21 -10.88 -4.71
C ARG A 54 -16.12 -11.92 -4.89
N HIS A 55 -14.86 -11.52 -4.76
CA HIS A 55 -13.72 -12.41 -4.95
C HIS A 55 -13.24 -13.09 -3.65
N GLY A 56 -13.98 -12.99 -2.55
CA GLY A 56 -13.65 -13.64 -1.28
C GLY A 56 -12.31 -13.18 -0.70
N LYS A 57 -11.57 -14.11 -0.08
CA LYS A 57 -10.25 -13.87 0.54
C LYS A 57 -9.26 -13.24 -0.45
N VAL A 58 -8.51 -12.24 0.03
CA VAL A 58 -7.38 -11.62 -0.69
C VAL A 58 -6.26 -12.64 -0.82
N SER A 59 -5.67 -12.75 -2.02
CA SER A 59 -4.52 -13.63 -2.27
C SER A 59 -3.64 -13.04 -3.37
N LEU A 60 -2.36 -13.40 -3.36
CA LEU A 60 -1.39 -12.95 -4.35
C LEU A 60 -1.82 -13.34 -5.78
N ASP A 61 -2.22 -14.58 -6.01
CA ASP A 61 -2.68 -15.06 -7.32
C ASP A 61 -3.82 -14.20 -7.91
N LYS A 62 -4.79 -13.81 -7.06
CA LYS A 62 -5.90 -12.95 -7.51
C LYS A 62 -5.41 -11.53 -7.83
N ALA A 63 -4.47 -11.01 -7.05
CA ALA A 63 -3.89 -9.70 -7.28
C ALA A 63 -3.03 -9.67 -8.56
N MET A 64 -2.24 -10.71 -8.81
CA MET A 64 -1.49 -10.87 -10.07
C MET A 64 -2.42 -10.95 -11.27
N LYS A 65 -3.48 -11.79 -11.20
CA LYS A 65 -4.51 -11.87 -12.27
C LYS A 65 -5.24 -10.54 -12.47
N TYR A 66 -5.52 -9.81 -11.40
CA TYR A 66 -6.09 -8.47 -11.49
C TYR A 66 -5.14 -7.52 -12.22
N ALA A 67 -3.86 -7.50 -11.83
CA ALA A 67 -2.84 -6.66 -12.41
C ALA A 67 -2.69 -6.93 -13.92
N MET A 68 -2.57 -8.19 -14.33
CA MET A 68 -2.50 -8.56 -15.75
C MET A 68 -3.69 -8.06 -16.55
N ARG A 69 -4.91 -8.21 -16.03
CA ARG A 69 -6.12 -7.70 -16.69
C ARG A 69 -6.15 -6.18 -16.79
N LYS A 70 -5.66 -5.49 -15.76
CA LYS A 70 -5.71 -4.04 -15.62
C LYS A 70 -4.62 -3.35 -16.46
N THR A 71 -3.43 -3.92 -16.52
CA THR A 71 -2.28 -3.35 -17.24
C THR A 71 -2.13 -3.90 -18.66
N LYS A 72 -2.74 -5.05 -18.97
CA LYS A 72 -2.52 -5.83 -20.21
C LYS A 72 -1.09 -6.36 -20.36
N LEU A 73 -0.35 -6.44 -19.26
CA LEU A 73 1.02 -6.96 -19.19
C LEU A 73 1.01 -8.30 -18.46
N THR A 74 2.01 -9.14 -18.73
CA THR A 74 2.11 -10.48 -18.15
C THR A 74 3.47 -10.80 -17.53
N ASP A 75 4.50 -10.02 -17.82
CA ASP A 75 5.84 -10.25 -17.29
C ASP A 75 6.04 -9.54 -15.94
N PHE A 76 6.14 -10.32 -14.87
CA PHE A 76 6.46 -9.85 -13.53
C PHE A 76 7.97 -9.82 -13.24
N GLY A 77 8.81 -10.23 -14.20
CA GLY A 77 10.24 -10.42 -14.00
C GLY A 77 10.53 -11.64 -13.13
N ASP A 78 11.53 -11.52 -12.27
CA ASP A 78 11.84 -12.54 -11.25
C ASP A 78 10.60 -12.81 -10.39
N MET A 79 10.30 -14.09 -10.16
CA MET A 79 9.14 -14.57 -9.40
C MET A 79 9.47 -14.86 -7.92
N THR A 80 10.70 -14.63 -7.49
CA THR A 80 11.16 -14.81 -6.09
C THR A 80 10.29 -14.02 -5.10
N PHE A 81 9.78 -12.85 -5.48
CA PHE A 81 8.82 -12.09 -4.65
C PHE A 81 7.56 -12.90 -4.34
N ALA A 82 7.04 -13.66 -5.30
CA ALA A 82 5.80 -14.41 -5.12
C ALA A 82 5.99 -15.52 -4.08
N GLU A 83 7.18 -16.10 -4.02
CA GLU A 83 7.57 -17.04 -2.96
C GLU A 83 7.65 -16.34 -1.60
N SER A 84 8.28 -15.15 -1.51
CA SER A 84 8.34 -14.36 -0.27
C SER A 84 6.94 -14.10 0.29
N TYR A 85 6.01 -13.68 -0.57
CA TYR A 85 4.61 -13.51 -0.21
C TYR A 85 3.93 -14.83 0.18
N SER A 86 4.20 -15.92 -0.54
CA SER A 86 3.66 -17.24 -0.23
C SER A 86 4.11 -17.73 1.15
N PHE A 87 5.39 -17.54 1.50
CA PHE A 87 5.90 -17.93 2.81
C PHE A 87 5.16 -17.25 3.95
N ILE A 88 5.03 -15.92 3.88
CA ILE A 88 4.38 -15.16 4.95
C ILE A 88 2.87 -15.42 4.97
N THR A 89 2.21 -15.44 3.81
CA THR A 89 0.76 -15.66 3.75
C THR A 89 0.34 -17.05 4.24
N ASN A 90 1.22 -18.06 4.16
CA ASN A 90 0.96 -19.40 4.67
C ASN A 90 1.31 -19.61 6.15
N THR A 91 1.86 -18.59 6.83
CA THR A 91 2.09 -18.68 8.27
C THR A 91 0.78 -18.76 9.06
N PRO A 92 0.74 -19.48 10.21
CA PRO A 92 -0.43 -19.48 11.08
C PRO A 92 -0.86 -18.07 11.51
N SER A 93 0.11 -17.20 11.82
CA SER A 93 -0.11 -15.82 12.22
C SER A 93 -0.84 -15.02 11.14
N HIS A 94 -0.43 -15.12 9.88
CA HIS A 94 -1.11 -14.45 8.78
C HIS A 94 -2.51 -15.04 8.52
N GLN A 95 -2.65 -16.37 8.59
CA GLN A 95 -3.92 -17.05 8.37
C GLN A 95 -4.96 -16.73 9.45
N ALA A 96 -4.52 -16.38 10.66
CA ALA A 96 -5.37 -15.98 11.77
C ALA A 96 -5.88 -14.53 11.70
N LEU A 97 -5.37 -13.70 10.77
CA LEU A 97 -5.74 -12.30 10.65
C LEU A 97 -7.24 -12.11 10.37
N LYS A 98 -7.88 -11.27 11.20
CA LYS A 98 -9.29 -10.90 11.04
C LYS A 98 -9.39 -9.46 10.55
N LEU A 99 -9.54 -9.31 9.24
CA LEU A 99 -9.71 -8.00 8.62
C LEU A 99 -11.14 -7.50 8.83
N THR A 100 -11.25 -6.23 9.24
CA THR A 100 -12.49 -5.45 9.13
C THR A 100 -12.95 -5.38 7.66
N ASN A 101 -14.18 -4.94 7.41
CA ASN A 101 -14.71 -4.86 6.04
C ASN A 101 -13.93 -3.82 5.22
N LEU A 102 -13.68 -2.66 5.81
CA LEU A 102 -12.84 -1.63 5.19
C LEU A 102 -11.38 -2.07 5.09
N GLY A 103 -10.83 -2.75 6.11
CA GLY A 103 -9.48 -3.31 6.08
C GLY A 103 -9.29 -4.34 4.96
N HIS A 104 -10.29 -5.17 4.68
CA HIS A 104 -10.27 -6.12 3.56
C HIS A 104 -10.19 -5.41 2.20
N ILE A 105 -10.90 -4.28 2.06
CA ILE A 105 -10.87 -3.48 0.83
C ILE A 105 -9.51 -2.82 0.66
N MET A 106 -8.98 -2.21 1.72
CA MET A 106 -7.67 -1.56 1.72
C MET A 106 -6.55 -2.55 1.42
N PHE A 107 -6.55 -3.72 2.07
CA PHE A 107 -5.55 -4.75 1.81
C PHE A 107 -5.57 -5.21 0.35
N ARG A 108 -6.76 -5.42 -0.23
CA ARG A 108 -6.87 -5.77 -1.65
C ARG A 108 -6.36 -4.64 -2.55
N LEU A 109 -6.70 -3.40 -2.24
CA LEU A 109 -6.25 -2.24 -3.02
C LEU A 109 -4.71 -2.15 -3.01
N GLU A 110 -4.10 -2.24 -1.83
CA GLU A 110 -2.64 -2.24 -1.64
C GLU A 110 -1.96 -3.32 -2.48
N LEU A 111 -2.39 -4.58 -2.32
CA LEU A 111 -1.79 -5.70 -3.04
C LEU A 111 -1.99 -5.59 -4.57
N ASN A 112 -3.18 -5.16 -5.01
CA ASN A 112 -3.45 -4.93 -6.43
C ASN A 112 -2.57 -3.81 -7.01
N MET A 113 -2.36 -2.72 -6.26
CA MET A 113 -1.52 -1.61 -6.70
C MET A 113 -0.05 -2.04 -6.81
N SER A 114 0.48 -2.77 -5.82
CA SER A 114 1.85 -3.31 -5.88
C SER A 114 2.04 -4.22 -7.11
N MET A 115 1.11 -5.15 -7.37
CA MET A 115 1.22 -6.03 -8.54
C MET A 115 1.11 -5.28 -9.87
N CYS A 116 0.27 -4.23 -9.94
CA CYS A 116 0.20 -3.36 -11.13
C CYS A 116 1.49 -2.56 -11.32
N ARG A 117 2.06 -2.04 -10.23
CA ARG A 117 3.33 -1.30 -10.22
C ARG A 117 4.47 -2.19 -10.70
N ARG A 118 4.58 -3.42 -10.18
CA ARG A 118 5.58 -4.40 -10.61
C ARG A 118 5.53 -4.67 -12.12
N LEU A 119 4.35 -4.98 -12.68
CA LEU A 119 4.18 -5.21 -14.12
C LEU A 119 4.60 -3.99 -14.95
N ARG A 120 4.13 -2.80 -14.56
CA ARG A 120 4.46 -1.56 -15.27
C ARG A 120 5.95 -1.27 -15.19
N PHE A 121 6.56 -1.49 -14.03
CA PHE A 121 7.98 -1.24 -13.83
C PHE A 121 8.84 -2.17 -14.68
N GLN A 122 8.50 -3.47 -14.68
CA GLN A 122 9.18 -4.45 -15.50
C GLN A 122 9.07 -4.13 -16.99
N GLN A 123 7.88 -3.72 -17.46
CA GLN A 123 7.71 -3.28 -18.84
C GLN A 123 8.53 -2.02 -19.15
N PHE A 124 8.48 -1.02 -18.26
CA PHE A 124 9.22 0.22 -18.45
C PHE A 124 10.73 -0.01 -18.55
N LEU A 125 11.31 -0.91 -17.74
CA LEU A 125 12.73 -1.24 -17.82
C LEU A 125 13.13 -1.93 -19.13
N LYS A 126 12.19 -2.63 -19.80
CA LYS A 126 12.43 -3.18 -21.14
C LYS A 126 12.40 -2.09 -22.22
N ASP A 127 11.48 -1.15 -22.07
CA ASP A 127 11.28 -0.09 -23.05
C ASP A 127 12.34 1.02 -22.93
N CYS A 128 12.88 1.23 -21.73
CA CYS A 128 13.90 2.25 -21.42
C CYS A 128 15.03 1.66 -20.55
N PRO A 129 15.85 0.74 -21.09
CA PRO A 129 16.92 0.08 -20.32
C PRO A 129 18.00 1.06 -19.83
N GLU A 130 18.17 2.21 -20.47
CA GLU A 130 19.12 3.25 -20.09
C GLU A 130 18.89 3.82 -18.68
N VAL A 131 17.68 3.68 -18.14
CA VAL A 131 17.36 4.04 -16.75
C VAL A 131 18.28 3.32 -15.77
N LEU A 132 18.67 2.07 -16.07
CA LEU A 132 19.55 1.28 -15.21
C LEU A 132 21.00 1.81 -15.17
N ASN A 133 21.37 2.71 -16.09
CA ASN A 133 22.68 3.36 -16.12
C ASN A 133 22.74 4.62 -15.25
N ILE A 134 21.60 5.14 -14.79
CA ILE A 134 21.56 6.33 -13.93
C ILE A 134 22.28 6.03 -12.62
N ARG A 135 23.23 6.90 -12.25
CA ARG A 135 23.96 6.75 -11.00
C ARG A 135 23.07 7.17 -9.84
N VAL A 136 22.99 6.30 -8.83
CA VAL A 136 22.49 6.71 -7.50
C VAL A 136 23.73 7.11 -6.69
N PRO A 137 23.96 8.40 -6.43
CA PRO A 137 25.12 8.86 -5.64
C PRO A 137 25.01 8.33 -4.20
N THR A 138 26.08 8.48 -3.41
CA THR A 138 26.20 7.94 -2.05
C THR A 138 24.96 8.24 -1.20
N PRO A 139 24.06 7.25 -0.97
CA PRO A 139 22.79 7.51 -0.30
C PRO A 139 23.00 7.61 1.21
N VAL A 140 22.23 8.50 1.85
CA VAL A 140 22.11 8.56 3.31
C VAL A 140 20.91 7.72 3.73
N PHE A 141 21.13 6.69 4.54
CA PHE A 141 20.07 5.88 5.12
C PHE A 141 19.81 6.30 6.56
N VAL A 142 18.56 6.68 6.87
CA VAL A 142 18.09 6.85 8.24
C VAL A 142 17.49 5.51 8.69
N MET A 143 18.10 4.89 9.71
CA MET A 143 17.66 3.61 10.26
C MET A 143 17.47 3.72 11.77
N GLY A 144 16.50 2.98 12.30
CA GLY A 144 16.22 2.93 13.73
C GLY A 144 14.92 2.19 14.02
N LEU A 145 14.66 1.92 15.30
CA LEU A 145 13.39 1.36 15.73
C LEU A 145 12.25 2.38 15.53
N PRO A 146 11.00 1.92 15.31
CA PRO A 146 9.85 2.81 15.34
C PRO A 146 9.83 3.64 16.62
N ARG A 147 9.38 4.90 16.52
CA ARG A 147 9.26 5.85 17.65
C ARG A 147 10.58 6.39 18.22
N THR A 148 11.68 6.33 17.47
CA THR A 148 12.99 6.91 17.87
C THR A 148 13.31 8.25 17.18
N GLY A 149 12.34 8.86 16.50
CA GLY A 149 12.53 10.15 15.82
C GLY A 149 13.12 10.05 14.40
N THR A 150 13.19 8.85 13.82
CA THR A 150 13.66 8.63 12.44
C THR A 150 12.85 9.42 11.42
N THR A 151 11.53 9.51 11.55
CA THR A 151 10.67 10.33 10.67
C THR A 151 11.04 11.82 10.73
N PHE A 152 11.31 12.34 11.93
CA PHE A 152 11.73 13.73 12.11
C PHE A 152 13.08 13.98 11.44
N LEU A 153 14.07 13.12 11.69
CA LEU A 153 15.40 13.23 11.08
C LEU A 153 15.34 13.11 9.55
N HIS A 154 14.58 12.15 9.02
CA HIS A 154 14.40 11.96 7.58
C HIS A 154 13.84 13.20 6.91
N ARG A 155 12.80 13.81 7.51
CA ARG A 155 12.21 15.05 6.99
C ARG A 155 13.13 16.25 7.13
N LEU A 156 13.86 16.36 8.25
CA LEU A 156 14.83 17.43 8.45
C LEU A 156 15.92 17.40 7.37
N LEU A 157 16.48 16.22 7.07
CA LEU A 157 17.48 16.05 6.01
C LEU A 157 16.92 16.36 4.63
N SER A 158 15.65 16.05 4.37
CA SER A 158 15.01 16.35 3.07
C SER A 158 14.77 17.84 2.80
N LEU A 159 14.97 18.70 3.80
CA LEU A 159 14.88 20.16 3.59
C LEU A 159 16.12 20.73 2.92
N ASP A 160 17.24 20.00 2.88
CA ASP A 160 18.44 20.43 2.15
C ASP A 160 18.18 20.32 0.64
N PRO A 161 18.31 21.42 -0.15
CA PRO A 161 18.12 21.38 -1.60
C PRO A 161 19.06 20.44 -2.35
N GLN A 162 20.18 20.02 -1.73
CA GLN A 162 21.13 19.05 -2.28
C GLN A 162 20.72 17.59 -1.98
N VAL A 163 19.72 17.38 -1.13
CA VAL A 163 19.23 16.05 -0.76
C VAL A 163 17.88 15.81 -1.39
N ARG A 164 17.76 14.70 -2.12
CA ARG A 164 16.48 14.23 -2.63
C ARG A 164 15.98 13.04 -1.84
N ALA A 165 14.88 13.23 -1.11
CA ALA A 165 14.14 12.16 -0.47
C ALA A 165 12.95 11.71 -1.34
N PRO A 166 12.73 10.40 -1.54
CA PRO A 166 11.56 9.92 -2.26
C PRO A 166 10.26 10.28 -1.55
N LEU A 167 9.32 10.85 -2.30
CA LEU A 167 8.00 11.22 -1.76
C LEU A 167 7.05 10.01 -1.76
N LEU A 168 6.08 9.99 -0.85
CA LEU A 168 5.08 8.91 -0.79
C LEU A 168 4.42 8.63 -2.15
N TRP A 169 4.05 9.68 -2.89
CA TRP A 169 3.42 9.49 -4.19
C TRP A 169 4.36 8.87 -5.23
N GLU A 170 5.66 9.19 -5.18
CA GLU A 170 6.69 8.61 -6.03
C GLU A 170 6.88 7.13 -5.72
N LEU A 171 6.88 6.76 -4.44
CA LEU A 171 7.01 5.36 -4.03
C LEU A 171 5.76 4.52 -4.35
N LEU A 172 4.57 5.09 -4.19
CA LEU A 172 3.33 4.38 -4.48
C LEU A 172 3.05 4.25 -5.98
N SER A 173 3.45 5.24 -6.78
CA SER A 173 3.26 5.26 -8.22
C SER A 173 4.52 5.78 -8.93
N PRO A 174 5.62 5.01 -9.01
CA PRO A 174 6.89 5.47 -9.57
C PRO A 174 6.90 5.47 -11.09
N VAL A 175 6.11 4.60 -11.73
CA VAL A 175 6.21 4.33 -13.17
C VAL A 175 5.37 5.32 -13.97
N PRO A 176 5.98 6.06 -14.91
CA PRO A 176 5.25 6.98 -15.78
C PRO A 176 4.38 6.23 -16.80
N GLY A 177 3.34 6.90 -17.30
CA GLY A 177 2.44 6.36 -18.32
C GLY A 177 2.99 6.40 -19.75
N HIS A 178 4.23 6.86 -19.94
CA HIS A 178 4.87 7.03 -21.24
C HIS A 178 6.31 6.53 -21.18
N THR A 179 6.86 6.15 -22.34
CA THR A 179 8.24 5.67 -22.53
C THR A 179 8.98 6.58 -23.52
N GLY A 180 10.31 6.47 -23.58
CA GLY A 180 11.17 7.25 -24.46
C GLY A 180 11.96 8.35 -23.74
N ALA A 181 12.75 9.11 -24.52
CA ALA A 181 13.69 10.10 -24.00
C ALA A 181 13.02 11.08 -23.01
N PRO A 182 13.74 11.54 -21.97
CA PRO A 182 13.22 12.44 -20.95
C PRO A 182 12.78 13.79 -21.52
N ASN A 183 11.57 13.85 -22.07
CA ASN A 183 10.90 15.10 -22.39
C ASN A 183 10.35 15.68 -21.09
N ALA A 184 11.04 16.69 -20.56
CA ALA A 184 10.75 17.28 -19.25
C ALA A 184 9.27 17.63 -19.04
N THR A 185 8.58 18.15 -20.07
CA THR A 185 7.16 18.52 -19.98
C THR A 185 6.25 17.30 -19.85
N VAL A 186 6.49 16.25 -20.64
CA VAL A 186 5.67 15.03 -20.61
C VAL A 186 5.81 14.32 -19.26
N PHE A 187 7.05 14.20 -18.76
CA PHE A 187 7.33 13.65 -17.44
C PHE A 187 6.69 14.50 -16.32
N ALA A 188 6.77 15.83 -16.39
CA ALA A 188 6.16 16.71 -15.39
C ALA A 188 4.64 16.55 -15.29
N ASP A 189 3.94 16.52 -16.43
CA ASP A 189 2.48 16.34 -16.48
C ASP A 189 2.05 14.97 -15.94
N ASP A 190 2.80 13.92 -16.26
CA ASP A 190 2.56 12.57 -15.77
C ASP A 190 2.77 12.46 -14.24
N ARG A 191 3.86 13.05 -13.72
CA ARG A 191 4.11 13.17 -12.27
C ARG A 191 2.95 13.85 -11.55
N LEU A 192 2.43 14.96 -12.09
CA LEU A 192 1.28 15.66 -11.51
C LEU A 192 0.02 14.79 -11.47
N LYS A 193 -0.24 14.00 -12.53
CA LYS A 193 -1.38 13.07 -12.56
C LYS A 193 -1.25 11.97 -11.50
N ARG A 194 -0.06 11.37 -11.36
CA ARG A 194 0.19 10.33 -10.35
C ARG A 194 0.13 10.88 -8.92
N ASN A 195 0.67 12.08 -8.68
CA ASN A 195 0.54 12.78 -7.41
C ASN A 195 -0.92 12.98 -7.03
N LYS A 196 -1.74 13.55 -7.93
CA LYS A 196 -3.18 13.76 -7.71
C LYS A 196 -3.92 12.45 -7.40
N PHE A 197 -3.56 11.36 -8.08
CA PHE A 197 -4.11 10.04 -7.79
C PHE A 197 -3.80 9.59 -6.36
N VAL A 198 -2.55 9.65 -5.93
CA VAL A 198 -2.16 9.24 -4.56
C VAL A 198 -2.78 10.16 -3.51
N ARG A 199 -2.80 11.46 -3.74
CA ARG A 199 -3.48 12.44 -2.87
C ARG A 199 -4.96 12.11 -2.70
N LYS A 200 -5.65 11.73 -3.79
CA LYS A 200 -7.06 11.31 -3.73
C LYS A 200 -7.25 10.03 -2.91
N LEU A 201 -6.33 9.07 -3.00
CA LEU A 201 -6.37 7.85 -2.18
C LEU A 201 -6.27 8.17 -0.67
N ILE A 202 -5.39 9.09 -0.29
CA ILE A 202 -5.23 9.55 1.09
C ILE A 202 -6.52 10.23 1.56
N GLN A 203 -7.04 11.18 0.78
CA GLN A 203 -8.30 11.88 1.07
C GLN A 203 -9.49 10.93 1.20
N ASP A 204 -9.57 9.90 0.34
CA ASP A 204 -10.62 8.89 0.42
C ASP A 204 -10.53 8.09 1.73
N ARG A 205 -9.31 7.73 2.14
CA ARG A 205 -9.08 7.07 3.43
C ARG A 205 -9.48 7.95 4.60
N GLU A 206 -9.11 9.22 4.60
CA GLU A 206 -9.50 10.20 5.62
C GLU A 206 -11.02 10.37 5.68
N SER A 207 -11.68 10.46 4.52
CA SER A 207 -13.13 10.62 4.41
C SER A 207 -13.92 9.44 4.99
N MET A 208 -13.32 8.25 5.03
CA MET A 208 -13.89 7.07 5.70
C MET A 208 -13.76 7.14 7.24
N GLY A 209 -13.20 8.22 7.78
CA GLY A 209 -13.05 8.44 9.22
C GLY A 209 -11.89 7.66 9.84
N ASP A 210 -10.92 7.20 9.05
CA ASP A 210 -9.73 6.50 9.53
C ASP A 210 -8.53 7.45 9.70
N ARG A 211 -8.55 8.22 10.80
CA ARG A 211 -7.45 9.11 11.19
C ARG A 211 -6.49 8.52 12.22
N ALA A 212 -6.69 7.27 12.62
CA ALA A 212 -5.88 6.63 13.66
C ALA A 212 -4.37 6.67 13.34
N MET A 213 -4.02 6.59 12.05
CA MET A 213 -2.62 6.68 11.62
C MET A 213 -2.03 8.09 11.73
N GLU A 214 -2.79 9.16 11.48
CA GLU A 214 -2.25 10.53 11.52
C GLU A 214 -1.68 10.91 12.90
N HIS A 215 -2.21 10.30 13.97
CA HIS A 215 -1.72 10.51 15.33
C HIS A 215 -0.37 9.84 15.62
N ILE A 216 0.04 8.88 14.79
CA ILE A 216 1.24 8.07 14.99
C ILE A 216 2.26 8.35 13.89
N HIS A 217 1.82 8.45 12.63
CA HIS A 217 2.62 8.72 11.45
C HIS A 217 1.85 9.64 10.53
N GLU A 218 2.33 10.87 10.36
CA GLU A 218 1.72 11.81 9.42
C GLU A 218 1.94 11.30 7.99
N ILE A 219 0.84 11.14 7.25
CA ILE A 219 0.85 10.65 5.87
C ILE A 219 0.52 11.82 4.96
N GLY A 220 1.39 12.11 4.00
CA GLY A 220 1.17 13.15 3.00
C GLY A 220 1.75 12.72 1.66
N ALA A 221 1.01 12.98 0.57
CA ALA A 221 1.45 12.59 -0.77
C ALA A 221 2.85 13.13 -1.08
N ASP A 222 3.10 14.39 -0.73
CA ASP A 222 4.34 15.14 -0.96
C ASP A 222 5.32 15.11 0.21
N LEU A 223 5.12 14.22 1.18
CA LEU A 223 6.06 14.05 2.29
C LEU A 223 7.06 12.92 1.97
N PRO A 224 8.33 13.05 2.41
CA PRO A 224 9.28 11.95 2.41
C PRO A 224 8.72 10.73 3.13
N GLU A 225 8.92 9.55 2.56
CA GLU A 225 8.34 8.31 3.10
C GLU A 225 9.32 7.14 3.10
N GLU A 226 9.05 6.17 3.96
CA GLU A 226 9.89 5.00 4.20
C GLU A 226 10.03 4.08 2.98
N CYS A 227 11.24 3.52 2.79
CA CYS A 227 11.56 2.62 1.69
C CYS A 227 10.68 1.35 1.65
N LEU A 228 10.01 1.00 2.76
CA LEU A 228 9.10 -0.14 2.86
C LEU A 228 8.04 -0.15 1.75
N MET A 229 7.62 1.02 1.28
CA MET A 229 6.60 1.16 0.23
C MET A 229 6.98 0.47 -1.09
N VAL A 230 8.28 0.43 -1.38
CA VAL A 230 8.86 -0.20 -2.57
C VAL A 230 9.49 -1.55 -2.26
N LEU A 231 10.12 -1.73 -1.08
CA LEU A 231 10.59 -3.06 -0.65
C LEU A 231 9.43 -4.08 -0.64
N SER A 232 8.21 -3.58 -0.39
CA SER A 232 6.98 -4.35 -0.50
C SER A 232 6.76 -5.04 -1.86
N ASP A 233 7.40 -4.59 -2.93
CA ASP A 233 7.30 -5.23 -4.25
C ASP A 233 8.14 -6.52 -4.37
N GLU A 234 9.04 -6.78 -3.42
CA GLU A 234 9.91 -7.98 -3.35
C GLU A 234 9.66 -8.85 -2.10
N ILE A 235 9.33 -8.22 -0.96
CA ILE A 235 9.05 -8.90 0.31
C ILE A 235 7.77 -8.33 0.93
N PRO A 236 6.95 -9.10 1.65
CA PRO A 236 5.60 -8.68 2.02
C PRO A 236 5.56 -7.73 3.23
N THR A 237 6.22 -6.57 3.16
CA THR A 237 6.38 -5.59 4.26
C THR A 237 5.35 -4.47 4.29
N HIS A 238 4.29 -4.61 3.51
CA HIS A 238 3.15 -3.70 3.44
C HIS A 238 2.49 -3.48 4.82
N LEU A 239 1.73 -2.39 4.97
CA LEU A 239 1.04 -2.08 6.23
C LEU A 239 0.11 -3.22 6.66
N SER A 240 -0.57 -3.83 5.69
CA SER A 240 -1.46 -4.98 5.91
C SER A 240 -0.74 -6.25 6.38
N PHE A 241 0.58 -6.30 6.29
CA PHE A 241 1.42 -7.42 6.72
C PHE A 241 2.21 -7.12 7.99
N LEU A 242 2.19 -5.90 8.54
CA LEU A 242 2.94 -5.59 9.77
C LEU A 242 2.60 -6.53 10.94
N TYR A 243 1.36 -7.02 11.04
CA TYR A 243 1.04 -8.02 12.07
C TYR A 243 1.73 -9.37 11.83
N SER A 244 1.98 -9.76 10.58
CA SER A 244 2.76 -10.96 10.24
C SER A 244 4.27 -10.71 10.38
N ASP A 245 4.72 -9.49 10.12
CA ASP A 245 6.15 -9.16 9.98
C ASP A 245 6.78 -8.60 11.26
N TYR A 246 6.09 -7.72 11.99
CA TYR A 246 6.60 -7.06 13.20
C TYR A 246 6.20 -7.81 14.47
N VAL A 247 4.97 -8.31 14.57
CA VAL A 247 4.49 -9.01 15.78
C VAL A 247 5.05 -10.43 15.86
N HIS A 248 5.33 -11.06 14.70
CA HIS A 248 5.93 -12.39 14.58
C HIS A 248 7.25 -12.33 13.80
N HIS A 249 8.13 -11.40 14.20
CA HIS A 249 9.39 -11.12 13.52
C HIS A 249 10.31 -12.35 13.41
N ASP A 250 10.29 -13.24 14.39
CA ASP A 250 11.02 -14.52 14.38
C ASP A 250 10.58 -15.40 13.21
N VAL A 251 9.27 -15.52 13.00
CA VAL A 251 8.69 -16.27 11.88
C VAL A 251 9.03 -15.59 10.56
N PHE A 252 8.94 -14.26 10.50
CA PHE A 252 9.28 -13.50 9.30
C PHE A 252 10.75 -13.71 8.89
N PHE A 253 11.71 -13.47 9.80
CA PHE A 253 13.14 -13.62 9.52
C PHE A 253 13.58 -15.09 9.35
N SER A 254 12.77 -16.07 9.80
CA SER A 254 12.99 -17.48 9.46
C SER A 254 12.71 -17.82 7.98
N LYS A 255 11.95 -16.97 7.28
CA LYS A 255 11.52 -17.18 5.88
C LYS A 255 12.12 -16.16 4.91
N ILE A 256 12.32 -14.93 5.37
CA ILE A 256 12.89 -13.83 4.59
C ILE A 256 14.34 -13.67 5.02
N ASP A 257 15.24 -14.33 4.29
CA ASP A 257 16.66 -14.32 4.54
C ASP A 257 17.36 -13.04 4.04
N PHE A 258 18.65 -12.94 4.33
CA PHE A 258 19.47 -11.81 3.93
C PHE A 258 19.50 -11.60 2.40
N GLU A 259 19.51 -12.66 1.60
CA GLU A 259 19.58 -12.53 0.14
C GLU A 259 18.28 -11.96 -0.43
N ARG A 260 17.12 -12.35 0.11
CA ARG A 260 15.82 -11.74 -0.24
C ARG A 260 15.77 -10.26 0.13
N VAL A 261 16.26 -9.89 1.32
CA VAL A 261 16.34 -8.48 1.73
C VAL A 261 17.27 -7.70 0.80
N LYS A 262 18.46 -8.23 0.49
CA LYS A 262 19.40 -7.63 -0.46
C LYS A 262 18.77 -7.43 -1.84
N ASN A 263 18.05 -8.42 -2.36
CA ASN A 263 17.34 -8.31 -3.64
C ASN A 263 16.23 -7.24 -3.60
N ALA A 264 15.51 -7.10 -2.48
CA ALA A 264 14.56 -6.01 -2.28
C ALA A 264 15.23 -4.63 -2.36
N TYR A 265 16.41 -4.45 -1.76
CA TYR A 265 17.18 -3.21 -1.88
C TYR A 265 17.74 -2.98 -3.30
N LEU A 266 18.14 -4.03 -4.02
CA LEU A 266 18.54 -3.92 -5.42
C LEU A 266 17.36 -3.51 -6.31
N TYR A 267 16.15 -4.00 -6.04
CA TYR A 267 14.93 -3.53 -6.69
C TYR A 267 14.66 -2.06 -6.36
N TYR A 268 14.77 -1.68 -5.08
CA TYR A 268 14.60 -0.30 -4.64
C TYR A 268 15.58 0.66 -5.34
N LYS A 269 16.85 0.26 -5.49
CA LYS A 269 17.83 1.03 -6.27
C LYS A 269 17.34 1.33 -7.69
N LYS A 270 16.76 0.34 -8.39
CA LYS A 270 16.22 0.54 -9.75
C LYS A 270 15.05 1.53 -9.75
N VAL A 271 14.23 1.54 -8.70
CA VAL A 271 13.16 2.53 -8.55
C VAL A 271 13.75 3.93 -8.34
N LEU A 272 14.79 4.09 -7.53
CA LEU A 272 15.49 5.38 -7.36
C LEU A 272 16.10 5.88 -8.68
N GLN A 273 16.70 4.99 -9.47
CA GLN A 273 17.19 5.30 -10.81
C GLN A 273 16.07 5.80 -11.72
N LEU A 274 14.91 5.14 -11.71
CA LEU A 274 13.72 5.58 -12.44
C LEU A 274 13.23 6.96 -11.97
N LEU A 275 13.21 7.21 -10.66
CA LEU A 275 12.81 8.51 -10.13
C LEU A 275 13.78 9.63 -10.55
N SER A 276 15.08 9.33 -10.65
CA SER A 276 16.14 10.25 -11.10
C SER A 276 16.04 10.54 -12.59
N TYR A 277 15.82 9.50 -13.39
CA TYR A 277 15.60 9.61 -14.84
C TYR A 277 14.47 10.58 -15.20
N GLN A 278 13.36 10.54 -14.46
CA GLN A 278 12.17 11.38 -14.73
C GLN A 278 12.38 12.88 -14.54
N VAL A 279 13.42 13.28 -13.80
CA VAL A 279 13.71 14.69 -13.51
C VAL A 279 14.99 15.18 -14.19
N GLY A 280 15.63 14.33 -15.00
CA GLY A 280 16.86 14.68 -15.72
C GLY A 280 18.09 14.77 -14.83
N GLU A 281 18.08 14.12 -13.66
CA GLU A 281 19.27 13.92 -12.81
C GLU A 281 20.18 12.89 -13.50
N ALA A 282 20.87 13.33 -14.55
CA ALA A 282 21.81 12.52 -15.32
C ALA A 282 23.15 13.24 -15.40
N GLU A 283 23.84 13.33 -14.26
CA GLU A 283 25.31 13.38 -14.09
C GLU A 283 25.68 13.43 -12.59
#